data_AF-A0A524BHP5-F1
#
_entry.id   AF-A0A524BHP5-F1
#
_cell.length_a   1.000
_cell.length_b   1.000
_cell.length_c   1.000
_cell.angle_alpha   90.00
_cell.angle_beta   90.00
_cell.angle_gamma   90.00
#
_symmetry.space_group_name_H-M   'P 1'
#
loop_
_entity.id
_entity.type
_entity.pdbx_description
1 polymer ?
#
loop_
_entity_poly.entity_id
_entity_poly.type
_entity_poly.pdbx_seq_one_letter_code
_entity_poly.pdbx_strand_id
1 'polypeptide(L)'
;MIDHGTAMALTYNIPGEMWPTELGWLYYTLNASRLHVEVGTFCGRSLLATCAGMMQPSQVIGVDANAGYAIPIAWVQGVRELTVQLIHDTTSARVEIIETYSVDAARQLMERGLVGQVDSVFV
;
A
#
# COMPACT_ATOMS: atom_id res chain seq x y z
N MET A 1 10.09 6.54 11.78
CA MET A 1 9.15 7.21 10.85
C MET A 1 9.99 8.11 9.98
N ILE A 2 10.02 7.87 8.67
CA ILE A 2 10.62 8.81 7.72
C ILE A 2 9.73 10.04 7.58
N ASP A 3 10.31 11.20 7.35
CA ASP A 3 9.55 12.43 7.12
C ASP A 3 8.90 12.44 5.71
N HIS A 4 7.96 13.36 5.52
CA HIS A 4 7.23 13.53 4.25
C HIS A 4 8.17 13.74 3.05
N GLY A 5 9.21 14.58 3.18
CA GLY A 5 10.14 14.86 2.09
C GLY A 5 10.90 13.61 1.65
N THR A 6 11.41 12.86 2.62
CA THR A 6 12.07 11.57 2.38
C THR A 6 11.11 10.55 1.76
N ALA A 7 9.89 10.42 2.29
CA ALA A 7 8.87 9.50 1.75
C ALA A 7 8.56 9.83 0.28
N MET A 8 8.28 11.10 -0.04
CA MET A 8 7.98 11.52 -1.40
C MET A 8 9.14 11.22 -2.34
N ALA A 9 10.38 11.55 -1.95
CA ALA A 9 11.56 11.26 -2.76
C ALA A 9 11.68 9.77 -3.11
N LEU A 10 11.42 8.87 -2.15
CA LEU A 10 11.44 7.43 -2.39
C LEU A 10 10.34 6.98 -3.37
N THR A 11 9.13 7.53 -3.26
CA THR A 11 8.02 7.16 -4.17
C THR A 11 8.32 7.45 -5.64
N TYR A 12 9.18 8.42 -5.97
CA TYR A 12 9.51 8.73 -7.36
C TYR A 12 10.39 7.68 -8.04
N ASN A 13 11.02 6.79 -7.27
CA ASN A 13 11.77 5.66 -7.81
C ASN A 13 10.89 4.44 -8.09
N ILE A 14 9.59 4.51 -7.74
CA ILE A 14 8.65 3.40 -7.88
C ILE A 14 7.69 3.71 -9.05
N PRO A 15 7.58 2.83 -10.05
CA PRO A 15 6.59 2.97 -11.12
C PRO A 15 5.15 3.09 -10.59
N GLY A 16 4.36 3.97 -11.19
CA GLY A 16 2.95 4.15 -10.84
C GLY A 16 2.40 5.48 -11.32
N GLU A 17 1.08 5.55 -11.47
CA GLU A 17 0.37 6.66 -12.11
C GLU A 17 0.00 7.81 -11.15
N MET A 18 0.10 7.58 -9.84
CA MET A 18 -0.35 8.56 -8.84
C MET A 18 0.52 9.82 -8.84
N TRP A 19 -0.15 10.98 -8.82
CA TRP A 19 0.51 12.28 -8.89
C TRP A 19 1.15 12.66 -7.55
N PRO A 20 2.19 13.53 -7.58
CA PRO A 20 2.86 13.99 -6.37
C PRO A 20 1.94 14.55 -5.28
N THR A 21 0.95 15.32 -5.68
CA THR A 21 -0.02 15.93 -4.76
C THR A 21 -0.93 14.90 -4.11
N GLU A 22 -1.29 13.84 -4.84
CA GLU A 22 -2.10 12.73 -4.33
C GLU A 22 -1.28 11.90 -3.33
N LEU A 23 0.01 11.70 -3.60
CA LEU A 23 0.91 10.96 -2.70
C LEU A 23 1.11 11.72 -1.38
N GLY A 24 1.31 13.04 -1.45
CA GLY A 24 1.36 13.89 -0.25
C GLY A 24 0.03 13.87 0.51
N TRP A 25 -1.10 13.90 -0.20
CA TRP A 25 -2.42 13.77 0.42
C TRP A 25 -2.60 12.43 1.14
N LEU A 26 -2.21 11.30 0.55
CA LEU A 26 -2.27 9.99 1.22
C LEU A 26 -1.42 9.96 2.49
N TYR A 27 -0.19 10.49 2.42
CA TYR A 27 0.72 10.54 3.56
C TYR A 27 0.09 11.24 4.77
N TYR A 28 -0.62 12.35 4.55
CA TYR A 28 -1.22 13.10 5.67
C TYR A 28 -2.59 12.55 6.11
N THR A 29 -3.38 12.03 5.18
CA THR A 29 -4.77 11.59 5.44
C THR A 29 -4.84 10.40 6.39
N LEU A 30 -3.89 9.48 6.31
CA LEU A 30 -3.95 8.20 7.01
C LEU A 30 -3.17 8.18 8.34
N ASN A 31 -2.77 9.35 8.85
CA ASN A 31 -1.87 9.48 10.01
C ASN A 31 -2.38 8.87 11.32
N ALA A 32 -3.69 8.69 11.46
CA ALA A 32 -4.33 8.10 12.62
C ALA A 32 -4.70 6.61 12.44
N SER A 33 -4.60 6.09 11.21
CA SER A 33 -4.96 4.70 10.90
C SER A 33 -3.88 3.73 11.38
N ARG A 34 -4.30 2.62 11.99
CA ARG A 34 -3.47 1.48 12.38
C ARG A 34 -3.66 0.29 11.46
N LEU A 35 -4.86 0.06 10.93
CA LEU A 35 -5.15 -0.96 9.93
C LEU A 35 -5.77 -0.32 8.68
N HIS A 36 -5.09 -0.43 7.55
CA HIS A 36 -5.53 0.11 6.27
C HIS A 36 -5.64 -0.98 5.20
N VAL A 37 -6.58 -0.82 4.27
CA VAL A 37 -6.69 -1.65 3.07
C VAL A 37 -6.50 -0.79 1.83
N GLU A 38 -5.59 -1.21 0.95
CA GLU A 38 -5.31 -0.52 -0.31
C GLU A 38 -5.63 -1.45 -1.49
N VAL A 39 -6.61 -1.08 -2.33
CA VAL A 39 -7.01 -1.83 -3.51
C VAL A 39 -6.32 -1.22 -4.74
N GLY A 40 -5.65 -2.05 -5.53
CA GLY A 40 -4.88 -1.60 -6.70
C GLY A 40 -3.47 -1.15 -6.34
N THR A 41 -2.67 -2.03 -5.76
CA THR A 41 -1.30 -1.69 -5.32
C THR A 41 -0.29 -1.52 -6.45
N PHE A 42 -0.48 -2.21 -7.59
CA PHE A 42 0.46 -2.24 -8.69
C PHE A 42 1.91 -2.50 -8.23
N CYS A 43 2.84 -1.57 -8.46
CA CYS A 43 4.24 -1.64 -8.01
C CYS A 43 4.46 -1.09 -6.58
N GLY A 44 3.42 -0.62 -5.90
CA GLY A 44 3.46 -0.17 -4.51
C GLY A 44 3.82 1.32 -4.29
N ARG A 45 3.69 2.17 -5.31
CA ARG A 45 4.04 3.60 -5.20
C ARG A 45 3.22 4.34 -4.15
N SER A 46 1.90 4.23 -4.23
CA SER A 46 0.94 4.74 -3.24
C SER A 46 1.10 4.05 -1.90
N LEU A 47 1.30 2.73 -1.92
CA LEU A 47 1.51 1.89 -0.74
C LEU A 47 2.66 2.39 0.14
N LEU A 48 3.77 2.86 -0.44
CA LEU A 48 4.87 3.46 0.31
C LEU A 48 4.45 4.78 0.99
N ALA A 49 3.75 5.65 0.27
CA ALA A 49 3.23 6.91 0.83
C ALA A 49 2.25 6.65 1.98
N THR A 50 1.33 5.71 1.79
CA THR A 50 0.38 5.22 2.79
C THR A 50 1.11 4.74 4.05
N CYS A 51 2.04 3.79 3.90
CA CYS A 51 2.75 3.20 5.03
C CYS A 51 3.60 4.21 5.82
N ALA A 52 4.24 5.15 5.12
CA ALA A 52 5.05 6.19 5.73
C ALA A 52 4.20 7.21 6.52
N GLY A 53 2.98 7.49 6.04
CA GLY A 53 2.05 8.43 6.65
C GLY A 53 1.33 7.90 7.89
N MET A 54 1.08 6.59 7.95
CA MET A 54 0.27 5.94 9.00
C MET A 54 0.87 5.97 10.41
N MET A 55 0.00 5.78 11.42
CA MET A 55 0.40 5.62 12.81
C MET A 55 1.28 4.38 13.00
N GLN A 56 2.43 4.52 13.64
CA GLN A 56 3.37 3.41 13.81
C GLN A 56 3.24 2.77 15.21
N PRO A 57 3.28 1.43 15.34
CA PRO A 57 3.23 0.45 14.25
C PRO A 57 1.83 0.35 13.62
N SER A 58 1.79 0.10 12.31
CA SER A 58 0.58 -0.11 11.51
C SER A 58 0.62 -1.41 10.73
N GLN A 59 -0.53 -1.79 10.17
CA GLN A 59 -0.69 -2.85 9.20
C GLN A 59 -1.40 -2.30 7.96
N VAL A 60 -0.89 -2.68 6.79
CA VAL A 60 -1.53 -2.42 5.50
C VAL A 60 -1.76 -3.73 4.78
N ILE A 61 -2.99 -3.92 4.30
CA ILE A 61 -3.36 -5.05 3.44
C ILE A 61 -3.56 -4.50 2.03
N GLY A 62 -2.58 -4.73 1.18
CA GLY A 62 -2.66 -4.46 -0.24
C GLY A 62 -3.46 -5.55 -0.96
N VAL A 63 -4.32 -5.17 -1.88
CA VAL A 63 -5.13 -6.08 -2.70
C VAL A 63 -4.88 -5.77 -4.16
N ASP A 64 -4.47 -6.77 -4.93
CA ASP A 64 -4.28 -6.60 -6.37
C ASP A 64 -4.49 -7.90 -7.13
N ALA A 65 -5.35 -7.90 -8.15
CA ALA A 65 -5.61 -9.08 -8.96
C ALA A 65 -4.47 -9.36 -9.97
N ASN A 66 -3.49 -8.46 -10.11
CA ASN A 66 -2.44 -8.49 -11.13
C ASN A 66 -2.99 -8.64 -12.56
N ALA A 67 -4.18 -8.09 -12.81
CA ALA A 67 -4.92 -8.27 -14.06
C ALA A 67 -5.01 -6.95 -14.84
N GLY A 68 -4.99 -7.04 -16.17
CA GLY A 68 -5.22 -5.89 -17.05
C GLY A 68 -4.01 -4.99 -17.31
N TYR A 69 -2.81 -5.38 -16.86
CA TYR A 69 -1.59 -4.63 -17.15
C TYR A 69 -1.07 -4.90 -18.57
N ALA A 70 -0.62 -3.85 -19.25
CA ALA A 70 0.07 -3.96 -20.54
C ALA A 70 1.56 -4.33 -20.40
N ILE A 71 2.01 -4.74 -19.20
CA ILE A 71 3.39 -5.05 -18.85
C ILE A 71 3.50 -6.42 -18.16
N PRO A 72 4.69 -7.06 -18.16
CA PRO A 72 4.86 -8.39 -17.57
C PRO A 72 4.52 -8.41 -16.07
N ILE A 73 3.60 -9.30 -15.66
CA ILE A 73 3.17 -9.42 -14.26
C ILE A 73 4.34 -9.73 -13.33
N ALA A 74 5.25 -10.62 -13.73
CA ALA A 74 6.43 -10.96 -12.94
C ALA A 74 7.34 -9.76 -12.65
N TRP A 75 7.40 -8.78 -13.58
CA TRP A 75 8.14 -7.55 -13.34
C TRP A 75 7.43 -6.66 -12.32
N VAL A 76 6.10 -6.51 -12.42
CA VAL A 76 5.29 -5.74 -11.45
C VAL A 76 5.44 -6.34 -10.05
N GLN A 77 5.32 -7.67 -9.93
CA GLN A 77 5.49 -8.38 -8.68
C GLN A 77 6.90 -8.18 -8.10
N GLY A 78 7.95 -8.35 -8.90
CA GLY A 78 9.32 -8.13 -8.45
C GLY A 78 9.58 -6.70 -7.97
N VAL A 79 9.03 -5.69 -8.66
CA VAL A 79 9.13 -4.30 -8.20
C VAL A 79 8.32 -4.10 -6.91
N ARG A 80 7.10 -4.63 -6.81
CA ARG A 80 6.28 -4.56 -5.60
C ARG A 80 6.96 -5.20 -4.40
N GLU A 81 7.60 -6.35 -4.57
CA GLU A 81 8.37 -7.01 -3.51
C GLU A 81 9.51 -6.14 -2.99
N LEU A 82 10.28 -5.51 -3.90
CA LEU A 82 11.33 -4.56 -3.53
C LEU A 82 10.75 -3.32 -2.83
N THR A 83 9.59 -2.82 -3.27
CA THR A 83 8.89 -1.72 -2.61
C THR A 83 8.44 -2.12 -1.20
N VAL A 84 7.90 -3.32 -1.00
CA VAL A 84 7.51 -3.83 0.32
C VAL A 84 8.72 -3.95 1.24
N GLN A 85 9.85 -4.46 0.72
CA GLN A 85 11.09 -4.50 1.48
C GLN A 85 11.54 -3.09 1.89
N LEU A 86 11.52 -2.13 0.97
CA LEU A 86 11.84 -0.73 1.27
C LEU A 86 10.93 -0.15 2.35
N ILE A 87 9.64 -0.47 2.35
CA ILE A 87 8.69 -0.06 3.40
C ILE A 87 9.09 -0.65 4.75
N HIS A 88 9.45 -1.94 4.81
CA HIS A 88 9.87 -2.59 6.05
C HIS A 88 11.21 -2.05 6.57
N ASP A 89 12.10 -1.63 5.67
CA ASP A 89 13.40 -1.05 6.03
C ASP A 89 13.28 0.39 6.55
N THR A 90 12.23 1.12 6.15
CA THR A 90 12.08 2.57 6.43
C THR A 90 10.96 2.90 7.41
N THR A 91 10.04 1.97 7.66
CA THR A 91 8.87 2.17 8.53
C THR A 91 8.68 1.00 9.50
N SER A 92 7.72 1.12 10.42
CA SER A 92 7.27 0.01 11.27
C SER A 92 5.92 -0.54 10.81
N ALA A 93 5.55 -0.28 9.55
CA ALA A 93 4.33 -0.78 8.95
C ALA A 93 4.55 -2.21 8.47
N ARG A 94 3.64 -3.11 8.85
CA ARG A 94 3.56 -4.45 8.28
C ARG A 94 2.72 -4.40 7.02
N VAL A 95 3.23 -4.95 5.92
CA VAL A 95 2.50 -5.04 4.65
C VAL A 95 2.20 -6.49 4.32
N GLU A 96 0.96 -6.77 3.94
CA GLU A 96 0.50 -8.04 3.38
C GLU A 96 -0.11 -7.75 2.00
N ILE A 97 0.22 -8.55 0.98
CA ILE A 97 -0.40 -8.44 -0.34
C ILE A 97 -1.29 -9.66 -0.59
N ILE A 98 -2.56 -9.43 -0.88
CA ILE A 98 -3.51 -10.45 -1.31
C ILE A 98 -3.70 -10.34 -2.82
N GLU A 99 -3.22 -11.35 -3.54
CA GLU A 99 -3.26 -11.37 -5.00
C GLU A 99 -4.60 -11.89 -5.54
N THR A 100 -5.64 -11.07 -5.45
CA THR A 100 -7.01 -11.43 -5.87
C THR A 100 -7.86 -10.19 -6.18
N TYR A 101 -9.06 -10.39 -6.70
CA TYR A 101 -10.02 -9.31 -6.91
C TYR A 101 -10.57 -8.79 -5.58
N SER A 102 -10.91 -7.49 -5.52
CA SER A 102 -11.35 -6.82 -4.29
C SER A 102 -12.53 -7.48 -3.59
N VAL A 103 -13.47 -8.05 -4.34
CA VAL A 103 -14.65 -8.76 -3.79
C VAL A 103 -14.22 -10.04 -3.04
N ASP A 104 -13.25 -10.78 -3.57
CA ASP A 104 -12.75 -12.00 -2.95
C ASP A 104 -11.84 -11.68 -1.76
N ALA A 105 -11.03 -10.62 -1.87
CA ALA A 105 -10.26 -10.11 -0.74
C ALA A 105 -11.18 -9.69 0.42
N ALA A 106 -12.28 -8.99 0.13
CA ALA A 106 -13.24 -8.60 1.16
C ALA A 106 -13.82 -9.82 1.90
N ARG A 107 -14.16 -10.90 1.19
CA ARG A 107 -14.61 -12.16 1.80
C ARG A 107 -13.55 -12.77 2.72
N GLN A 108 -12.30 -12.84 2.26
CA GLN A 108 -11.20 -13.34 3.08
C GLN A 108 -10.99 -12.50 4.35
N LEU A 109 -11.11 -11.17 4.25
CA LEU A 109 -11.01 -10.28 5.40
C LEU A 109 -12.18 -10.43 6.37
N MET A 110 -13.39 -10.72 5.87
CA MET A 110 -14.55 -11.05 6.70
C MET A 110 -14.32 -12.35 7.47
N GLU A 111 -13.84 -13.40 6.80
CA GLU A 111 -13.53 -14.70 7.42
C GLU A 111 -12.43 -14.59 8.48
N ARG A 112 -11.47 -13.68 8.27
CA ARG A 112 -10.42 -13.35 9.24
C ARG A 112 -10.90 -12.46 10.40
N GLY A 113 -12.15 -11.99 10.38
CA GLY A 113 -12.70 -11.08 11.40
C GLY A 113 -12.07 -9.68 11.39
N LEU A 114 -11.48 -9.25 10.27
CA LEU A 114 -10.73 -8.01 10.17
C LEU A 114 -11.58 -6.81 9.72
N VAL A 115 -12.72 -7.01 9.06
CA VAL A 115 -13.52 -5.92 8.48
C VAL A 115 -13.93 -4.87 9.52
N GLY A 116 -14.30 -5.28 10.74
CA GLY A 116 -14.66 -4.35 11.82
C GLY A 116 -13.48 -3.62 12.46
N GLN A 117 -12.25 -3.93 12.05
CA GLN A 117 -11.00 -3.36 12.58
C GLN A 117 -10.31 -2.43 11.58
N VAL A 118 -10.78 -2.37 10.32
CA VAL A 118 -10.18 -1.53 9.28
C VAL A 118 -10.55 -0.07 9.54
N ASP A 119 -9.54 0.78 9.73
CA ASP A 119 -9.72 2.20 10.00
C ASP A 119 -9.99 3.00 8.71
N SER A 120 -9.43 2.54 7.60
CA SER A 120 -9.46 3.26 6.33
C SER A 120 -9.24 2.34 5.13
N VAL A 121 -9.76 2.77 3.98
CA VAL A 121 -9.64 2.08 2.69
C VAL A 121 -9.25 3.09 1.61
N PHE A 122 -8.29 2.73 0.76
CA PHE A 122 -7.94 3.44 -0.47
C PHE A 122 -8.16 2.52 -1.68
N VAL A 123 -8.65 3.08 -2.78
CA VAL A 123 -9.02 2.37 -4.03
C VAL A 123 -8.57 3.21 -5.22
#